data_AF-A0A6L5QPK4-F1
#
_entry.id   AF-A0A6L5QPK4-F1
#
_cell.length_a   1.000
_cell.length_b   1.000
_cell.length_c   1.000
_cell.angle_alpha   90.00
_cell.angle_beta   90.00
_cell.angle_gamma   90.00
#
_symmetry.space_group_name_H-M   'P 1'
#
loop_
_entity.id
_entity.type
_entity.pdbx_description
1 polymer ?
#
loop_
_entity_poly.entity_id
_entity_poly.type
_entity_poly.pdbx_seq_one_letter_code
_entity_poly.pdbx_strand_id
1 'polypeptide(L)'
;MARAVRRWAQDQRRLPLYREAVNAIDLALLASRFVFDVGALFLWGAAAYLSTLVPAGLRQPSWASIGATRRAAMAGIALAVLCLLPLQAASLGDGWRDAGNPQLLYRVATGTSIGAAWGMQAVVLACLLVRRCMRACALGGAALLGSLSLTGHAVMHDGWMRVLHQLNQLLHLLSGGAWLGALVVVLTLLPRLKRAEEFAAARLALVRFSSVGHVVVLMVLLSGVASNFLILGAWPLALSQPYQRLLLCKAALVLLMAAIAVANRYIVVPRLRASPLFRWAVCAELVLSGIVVLLAAAIGMLAPDA
;
A
#
# COMPACT_ATOMS: atom_id res chain seq x y z
N MET A 1 39.28 67.02 -4.77
CA MET A 1 38.15 66.57 -3.92
C MET A 1 37.14 65.83 -4.79
N ALA A 2 37.27 64.51 -4.93
CA ALA A 2 36.41 63.67 -5.75
C ALA A 2 35.47 62.84 -4.86
N ARG A 3 34.15 62.95 -5.04
CA ARG A 3 33.16 62.09 -4.37
C ARG A 3 32.64 61.04 -5.35
N ALA A 4 32.82 59.78 -4.96
CA ALA A 4 32.47 58.59 -5.70
C ALA A 4 30.95 58.37 -5.76
N VAL A 5 30.42 58.18 -6.96
CA VAL A 5 29.09 57.62 -7.21
C VAL A 5 29.21 56.10 -7.09
N ARG A 6 28.61 55.53 -6.03
CA ARG A 6 28.51 54.08 -5.84
C ARG A 6 27.62 53.48 -6.91
N ARG A 7 28.19 52.59 -7.72
CA ARG A 7 27.46 51.66 -8.60
C ARG A 7 26.66 50.71 -7.70
N TRP A 8 25.33 50.74 -7.83
CA TRP A 8 24.49 49.68 -7.31
C TRP A 8 24.71 48.44 -8.18
N ALA A 9 25.35 47.43 -7.60
CA ALA A 9 25.35 46.10 -8.16
C ALA A 9 23.89 45.62 -8.23
N GLN A 10 23.42 45.27 -9.43
CA GLN A 10 22.26 44.40 -9.60
C GLN A 10 22.64 43.02 -9.05
N ASP A 11 22.53 42.90 -7.73
CA ASP A 11 22.57 41.65 -7.00
C ASP A 11 21.37 40.83 -7.49
N GLN A 12 21.63 39.87 -8.37
CA GLN A 12 20.70 38.82 -8.76
C GLN A 12 20.42 37.94 -7.53
N ARG A 13 19.69 38.49 -6.56
CA ARG A 13 18.95 37.70 -5.60
C ARG A 13 17.79 37.08 -6.34
N ARG A 14 18.08 35.97 -7.02
CA ARG A 14 17.07 34.97 -7.37
C ARG A 14 16.45 34.54 -6.05
N LEU A 15 15.32 35.16 -5.73
CA LEU A 15 14.48 34.85 -4.59
C LEU A 15 14.23 33.33 -4.59
N PRO A 16 14.64 32.59 -3.54
CA PRO A 16 14.34 31.16 -3.40
C PRO A 16 12.88 31.01 -2.92
N LEU A 17 11.92 31.58 -3.66
CA LEU A 17 10.51 31.67 -3.27
C LEU A 17 9.59 30.62 -3.93
N TYR A 18 10.14 29.56 -4.54
CA TYR A 18 9.32 28.44 -5.04
C TYR A 18 10.12 27.14 -5.22
N ARG A 19 10.77 26.64 -4.16
CA ARG A 19 11.63 25.45 -4.20
C ARG A 19 10.99 24.15 -3.64
N GLU A 20 9.67 24.10 -3.46
CA GLU A 20 8.97 22.86 -3.03
C GLU A 20 7.61 22.68 -3.74
N ALA A 21 7.52 23.01 -5.03
CA ALA A 21 6.50 22.34 -5.84
C ALA A 21 6.94 20.88 -5.97
N VAL A 22 6.15 19.96 -5.42
CA VAL A 22 6.28 18.51 -5.67
C VAL A 22 6.63 18.32 -7.14
N ASN A 23 7.83 17.83 -7.43
CA ASN A 23 8.27 17.70 -8.81
C ASN A 23 7.32 16.71 -9.51
N ALA A 24 7.01 16.93 -10.80
CA ALA A 24 6.09 16.07 -11.54
C ALA A 24 6.52 14.59 -11.50
N ILE A 25 7.82 14.34 -11.39
CA ILE A 25 8.43 13.01 -11.21
C ILE A 25 8.02 12.39 -9.88
N ASP A 26 8.10 13.14 -8.77
CA ASP A 26 7.74 12.67 -7.43
C ASP A 26 6.24 12.34 -7.35
N LEU A 27 5.40 13.18 -7.96
CA LEU A 27 3.96 12.91 -8.02
C LEU A 27 3.66 11.65 -8.83
N ALA A 28 4.34 11.45 -9.96
CA ALA A 28 4.19 10.26 -10.80
C ALA A 28 4.72 8.99 -10.09
N LEU A 29 5.81 9.10 -9.32
CA LEU A 29 6.33 8.04 -8.47
C LEU A 29 5.33 7.67 -7.38
N LEU A 30 4.82 8.66 -6.64
CA LEU A 30 3.82 8.47 -5.60
C LEU A 30 2.57 7.78 -6.15
N ALA A 31 2.05 8.26 -7.28
CA ALA A 31 0.89 7.68 -7.94
C ALA A 31 1.15 6.22 -8.37
N SER A 32 2.32 5.95 -8.97
CA SER A 32 2.69 4.59 -9.41
C SER A 32 2.81 3.63 -8.22
N ARG A 33 3.45 4.05 -7.12
CA ARG A 33 3.56 3.27 -5.88
C ARG A 33 2.20 3.02 -5.26
N PHE A 34 1.36 4.05 -5.14
CA PHE A 34 0.02 3.92 -4.60
C PHE A 34 -0.85 2.93 -5.42
N VAL A 35 -0.84 3.04 -6.75
CA VAL A 35 -1.58 2.14 -7.64
C VAL A 35 -1.07 0.70 -7.52
N PHE A 36 0.26 0.53 -7.49
CA PHE A 36 0.88 -0.78 -7.29
C PHE A 36 0.47 -1.40 -5.95
N ASP A 37 0.63 -0.65 -4.86
CA ASP A 37 0.39 -1.12 -3.49
C ASP A 37 -1.07 -1.50 -3.29
N VAL A 38 -2.02 -0.63 -3.65
CA VAL A 38 -3.46 -0.92 -3.54
C VAL A 38 -3.83 -2.13 -4.39
N GLY A 39 -3.30 -2.23 -5.61
CA GLY A 39 -3.54 -3.36 -6.49
C GLY A 39 -3.04 -4.69 -5.91
N ALA A 40 -1.80 -4.71 -5.40
CA ALA A 40 -1.20 -5.91 -4.81
C ALA A 40 -1.90 -6.33 -3.51
N LEU A 41 -2.21 -5.38 -2.62
CA LEU A 41 -2.97 -5.60 -1.38
C LEU A 41 -4.35 -6.18 -1.68
N PHE A 42 -5.06 -5.61 -2.67
CA PHE A 42 -6.36 -6.11 -3.10
C PHE A 42 -6.29 -7.52 -3.67
N LEU A 43 -5.38 -7.79 -4.61
CA LEU A 43 -5.24 -9.12 -5.22
C LEU A 43 -4.94 -10.20 -4.19
N TRP A 44 -3.98 -9.93 -3.29
CA TRP A 44 -3.65 -10.82 -2.18
C TRP A 44 -4.87 -11.06 -1.28
N GLY A 45 -5.42 -10.01 -0.70
CA GLY A 45 -6.46 -10.14 0.33
C GLY A 45 -7.76 -10.73 -0.19
N ALA A 46 -8.22 -10.28 -1.37
CA ALA A 46 -9.47 -10.78 -1.95
C ALA A 46 -9.35 -12.27 -2.29
N ALA A 47 -8.23 -12.68 -2.90
CA ALA A 47 -8.01 -14.07 -3.28
C ALA A 47 -7.73 -14.99 -2.09
N ALA A 48 -6.95 -14.53 -1.10
CA ALA A 48 -6.71 -15.26 0.15
C ALA A 48 -8.03 -15.48 0.91
N TYR A 49 -8.83 -14.43 1.09
CA TYR A 49 -10.12 -14.54 1.78
C TYR A 49 -11.09 -15.49 1.07
N LEU A 50 -11.23 -15.37 -0.25
CA LEU A 50 -12.10 -16.25 -1.04
C LEU A 50 -11.64 -17.71 -1.02
N SER A 51 -10.34 -17.97 -1.07
CA SER A 51 -9.81 -19.33 -1.14
C SER A 51 -9.85 -20.06 0.21
N THR A 52 -9.78 -19.33 1.33
CA THR A 52 -9.64 -19.91 2.67
C THR A 52 -10.91 -19.83 3.51
N LEU A 53 -11.56 -18.66 3.56
CA LEU A 53 -12.64 -18.40 4.52
C LEU A 53 -14.04 -18.50 3.90
N VAL A 54 -14.19 -18.22 2.60
CA VAL A 54 -15.49 -18.26 1.92
C VAL A 54 -15.89 -19.71 1.57
N PRO A 55 -17.14 -20.14 1.86
CA PRO A 55 -17.64 -21.47 1.50
C PRO A 55 -17.61 -21.74 -0.02
N ALA A 56 -17.38 -22.99 -0.41
CA ALA A 56 -17.14 -23.40 -1.80
C ALA A 56 -18.19 -22.88 -2.80
N GLY A 57 -19.48 -22.96 -2.45
CA GLY A 57 -20.58 -22.51 -3.31
C GLY A 57 -20.56 -21.01 -3.64
N LEU A 58 -19.92 -20.17 -2.83
CA LEU A 58 -19.84 -18.72 -3.06
C LEU A 58 -18.51 -18.26 -3.64
N ARG A 59 -17.47 -19.11 -3.67
CA ARG A 59 -16.12 -18.72 -4.11
C ARG A 59 -16.10 -18.20 -5.54
N GLN A 60 -16.60 -19.00 -6.49
CA GLN A 60 -16.59 -18.64 -7.91
C GLN A 60 -17.56 -17.49 -8.23
N PRO A 61 -18.81 -17.49 -7.74
CA PRO A 61 -19.70 -16.35 -7.93
C PRO A 61 -19.11 -15.03 -7.40
N SER A 62 -18.50 -15.02 -6.21
CA SER A 62 -17.88 -13.82 -5.67
C SER A 62 -16.62 -13.43 -6.44
N TRP A 63 -15.79 -14.39 -6.85
CA TRP A 63 -14.61 -14.14 -7.69
C TRP A 63 -14.95 -13.55 -9.07
N ALA A 64 -16.07 -14.00 -9.66
CA ALA A 64 -16.59 -13.46 -10.91
C ALA A 64 -17.11 -12.03 -10.71
N SER A 65 -17.81 -11.75 -9.60
CA SER A 65 -18.40 -10.44 -9.33
C SER A 65 -17.37 -9.31 -9.18
N ILE A 66 -16.16 -9.62 -8.71
CA ILE A 66 -15.04 -8.66 -8.64
C ILE A 66 -14.16 -8.66 -9.89
N GLY A 67 -14.60 -9.30 -10.99
CA GLY A 67 -13.79 -9.48 -12.19
C GLY A 67 -13.33 -8.18 -12.85
N ALA A 68 -14.19 -7.15 -12.88
CA ALA A 68 -13.83 -5.83 -13.41
C ALA A 68 -12.76 -5.15 -12.54
N THR A 69 -12.98 -5.11 -11.22
CA THR A 69 -12.01 -4.58 -10.24
C THR A 69 -10.67 -5.32 -10.31
N ARG A 70 -10.68 -6.65 -10.47
CA ARG A 70 -9.48 -7.46 -10.68
C ARG A 70 -8.72 -7.07 -11.94
N ARG A 71 -9.41 -6.89 -13.07
CA ARG A 71 -8.78 -6.45 -14.32
C ARG A 71 -8.20 -5.04 -14.18
N ALA A 72 -8.94 -4.12 -13.56
CA ALA A 72 -8.45 -2.77 -13.29
C ALA A 72 -7.20 -2.77 -12.39
N ALA A 73 -7.19 -3.55 -11.32
CA ALA A 73 -6.03 -3.70 -10.44
C ALA A 73 -4.82 -4.29 -11.19
N MET A 74 -5.00 -5.35 -11.98
CA MET A 74 -3.91 -5.91 -12.79
C MET A 74 -3.38 -4.92 -13.83
N ALA A 75 -4.26 -4.18 -14.50
CA ALA A 75 -3.87 -3.14 -15.46
C ALA A 75 -3.12 -2.00 -14.78
N GLY A 76 -3.59 -1.55 -13.60
CA GLY A 76 -2.92 -0.54 -12.79
C GLY A 76 -1.54 -0.99 -12.31
N ILE A 77 -1.42 -2.22 -11.80
CA ILE A 77 -0.13 -2.82 -11.43
C ILE A 77 0.79 -2.89 -12.65
N ALA A 78 0.29 -3.31 -13.81
CA ALA A 78 1.10 -3.39 -15.03
C ALA A 78 1.63 -2.01 -15.44
N LEU A 79 0.75 -1.00 -15.45
CA LEU A 79 1.15 0.37 -15.74
C LEU A 79 2.17 0.89 -14.73
N ALA A 80 1.94 0.66 -13.43
CA ALA A 80 2.86 1.06 -12.38
C ALA A 80 4.24 0.40 -12.54
N VAL A 81 4.30 -0.92 -12.77
CA VAL A 81 5.57 -1.64 -13.00
C VAL A 81 6.31 -1.07 -14.22
N LEU A 82 5.60 -0.75 -15.31
CA LEU A 82 6.22 -0.12 -16.48
C LEU A 82 6.78 1.27 -16.18
N CYS A 83 6.11 2.06 -15.35
CA CYS A 83 6.52 3.42 -15.01
C CYS A 83 7.59 3.49 -13.91
N LEU A 84 7.60 2.56 -12.95
CA LEU A 84 8.41 2.66 -11.73
C LEU A 84 9.91 2.74 -12.01
N LEU A 85 10.46 1.90 -12.91
CA LEU A 85 11.89 1.91 -13.22
C LEU A 85 12.34 3.21 -13.93
N PRO A 86 11.67 3.67 -15.02
CA PRO A 86 11.93 4.98 -15.61
C PRO A 86 11.81 6.14 -14.63
N LEU A 87 10.76 6.15 -13.81
CA LEU A 87 10.56 7.21 -12.84
C LEU A 87 11.64 7.20 -11.74
N GLN A 88 12.10 6.03 -11.32
CA GLN A 88 13.21 5.91 -10.37
C GLN A 88 14.51 6.42 -10.98
N ALA A 89 14.79 6.08 -12.24
CA ALA A 89 15.96 6.61 -12.96
C ALA A 89 15.90 8.13 -13.10
N ALA A 90 14.72 8.69 -13.41
CA ALA A 90 14.51 10.13 -13.49
C ALA A 90 14.69 10.85 -12.15
N SER A 91 14.31 10.22 -11.04
CA SER A 91 14.47 10.74 -9.69
C SER A 91 15.91 10.69 -9.19
N LEU A 92 16.68 9.66 -9.59
CA LEU A 92 18.10 9.52 -9.24
C LEU A 92 19.04 10.34 -10.15
N GLY A 93 18.63 10.62 -11.38
CA GLY A 93 19.39 11.39 -12.37
C GLY A 93 18.94 12.85 -12.50
N ASP A 94 19.13 13.43 -13.69
CA ASP A 94 18.81 14.82 -14.01
C ASP A 94 17.39 14.98 -14.57
N GLY A 95 16.41 14.31 -13.95
CA GLY A 95 15.00 14.43 -14.28
C GLY A 95 14.54 13.61 -15.50
N TRP A 96 13.53 14.10 -16.23
CA TRP A 96 12.83 13.34 -17.27
C TRP A 96 13.71 12.84 -18.43
N ARG A 97 14.84 13.49 -18.69
CA ARG A 97 15.79 13.04 -19.73
C ARG A 97 16.38 11.67 -19.40
N ASP A 98 16.60 11.41 -18.12
CA ASP A 98 17.19 10.18 -17.61
C ASP A 98 16.17 9.05 -17.43
N ALA A 99 14.87 9.35 -17.52
CA ALA A 99 13.81 8.33 -17.53
C ALA A 99 13.95 7.33 -18.69
N GLY A 100 14.45 7.81 -19.84
CA GLY A 100 14.63 7.01 -21.05
C GLY A 100 16.08 6.61 -21.33
N ASN A 101 17.02 6.97 -20.46
CA ASN A 101 18.45 6.71 -20.67
C ASN A 101 18.75 5.20 -20.46
N PRO A 102 19.06 4.43 -21.52
CA PRO A 102 19.19 2.97 -21.41
C PRO A 102 20.33 2.55 -20.48
N GLN A 103 21.41 3.33 -20.42
CA GLN A 103 22.54 3.03 -19.57
C GLN A 103 22.19 3.23 -18.09
N LEU A 104 21.45 4.30 -17.75
CA LEU A 104 20.99 4.51 -16.39
C LEU A 104 19.92 3.50 -15.98
N LEU A 105 18.96 3.22 -16.85
CA LEU A 105 17.95 2.18 -16.63
C LEU A 105 18.58 0.82 -16.33
N TYR A 106 19.58 0.41 -17.12
CA TYR A 106 20.32 -0.81 -16.88
C TYR A 106 21.02 -0.80 -15.52
N ARG A 107 21.75 0.29 -15.19
CA ARG A 107 22.43 0.43 -13.91
C ARG A 107 21.47 0.37 -12.73
N VAL A 108 20.31 1.03 -12.81
CA VAL A 108 19.29 0.99 -11.74
C VAL A 108 18.70 -0.42 -11.64
N ALA A 109 18.37 -1.05 -12.77
CA ALA A 109 17.76 -2.38 -12.80
C ALA A 109 18.67 -3.48 -12.23
N THR A 110 19.97 -3.46 -12.53
CA THR A 110 20.91 -4.53 -12.13
C THR A 110 21.74 -4.19 -10.91
N GLY A 111 21.96 -2.89 -10.63
CA GLY A 111 22.87 -2.41 -9.59
C GLY A 111 22.20 -2.00 -8.29
N THR A 112 20.87 -2.07 -8.18
CA THR A 112 20.14 -1.61 -6.99
C THR A 112 19.13 -2.64 -6.50
N SER A 113 18.81 -2.57 -5.20
CA SER A 113 17.74 -3.37 -4.60
C SER A 113 16.36 -3.03 -5.17
N ILE A 114 16.14 -1.77 -5.56
CA ILE A 114 14.93 -1.31 -6.26
C ILE A 114 14.79 -2.01 -7.61
N GLY A 115 15.88 -2.13 -8.37
CA GLY A 115 15.93 -2.86 -9.64
C GLY A 115 15.64 -4.35 -9.48
N ALA A 116 16.20 -4.99 -8.44
CA ALA A 116 15.91 -6.39 -8.12
C ALA A 116 14.43 -6.61 -7.77
N ALA A 117 13.85 -5.73 -6.95
CA ALA A 117 12.42 -5.75 -6.62
C ALA A 117 11.56 -5.57 -7.87
N TRP A 118 11.90 -4.60 -8.73
CA TRP A 118 11.21 -4.38 -10.01
C TRP A 118 11.27 -5.61 -10.93
N GLY A 119 12.42 -6.27 -11.03
CA GLY A 119 12.56 -7.51 -11.80
C GLY A 119 11.64 -8.62 -11.30
N MET A 120 11.57 -8.80 -9.97
CA MET A 120 10.62 -9.73 -9.35
C MET A 120 9.17 -9.35 -9.67
N GLN A 121 8.82 -8.07 -9.61
CA GLN A 121 7.47 -7.59 -9.93
C GLN A 121 7.10 -7.88 -11.39
N ALA A 122 7.99 -7.62 -12.33
CA ALA A 122 7.80 -7.91 -13.75
C ALA A 122 7.59 -9.41 -14.00
N VAL A 123 8.39 -10.28 -13.39
CA VAL A 123 8.24 -11.75 -13.53
C VAL A 123 6.90 -12.22 -12.95
N VAL A 124 6.56 -11.79 -11.73
CA VAL A 124 5.30 -12.18 -11.08
C VAL A 124 4.10 -11.67 -11.89
N LEU A 125 4.16 -10.45 -12.40
CA LEU A 125 3.12 -9.90 -13.28
C LEU A 125 2.97 -10.72 -14.56
N ALA A 126 4.07 -11.09 -15.22
CA ALA A 126 4.03 -11.95 -16.41
C ALA A 126 3.34 -13.30 -16.11
N CYS A 127 3.67 -13.93 -14.99
CA CYS A 127 2.99 -15.16 -14.55
C CYS A 127 1.48 -14.95 -14.30
N LEU A 128 1.11 -13.83 -13.67
CA LEU A 128 -0.29 -13.47 -13.44
C LEU A 128 -1.03 -13.17 -14.75
N LEU A 129 -0.37 -12.62 -15.77
CA LEU A 129 -0.99 -12.36 -17.06
C LEU A 129 -1.39 -13.67 -17.76
N VAL A 130 -0.61 -14.75 -17.57
CA VAL A 130 -0.89 -16.10 -18.09
C VAL A 130 -1.94 -16.82 -17.25
N ARG A 131 -1.80 -16.83 -15.92
CA ARG A 131 -2.68 -17.59 -15.01
C ARG A 131 -3.32 -16.70 -13.96
N ARG A 132 -4.63 -16.46 -14.12
CA ARG A 132 -5.44 -15.53 -13.29
C ARG A 132 -6.44 -16.24 -12.37
N CYS A 133 -6.20 -17.50 -12.03
CA CYS A 133 -7.03 -18.21 -11.08
C CYS A 133 -6.83 -17.65 -9.66
N MET A 134 -7.79 -17.87 -8.78
CA MET A 134 -7.77 -17.34 -7.41
C MET A 134 -6.47 -17.68 -6.67
N ARG A 135 -5.98 -18.92 -6.76
CA ARG A 135 -4.70 -19.33 -6.15
C ARG A 135 -3.51 -18.56 -6.72
N ALA A 136 -3.48 -18.36 -8.03
CA ALA A 136 -2.42 -17.61 -8.69
C ALA A 136 -2.44 -16.13 -8.26
N CYS A 137 -3.62 -15.50 -8.18
CA CYS A 137 -3.75 -14.14 -7.68
C CYS A 137 -3.36 -13.99 -6.20
N ALA A 138 -3.66 -14.98 -5.35
CA ALA A 138 -3.21 -14.98 -3.96
C ALA A 138 -1.67 -15.05 -3.88
N LEU A 139 -1.06 -16.07 -4.49
CA LEU A 139 0.39 -16.24 -4.46
C LEU A 139 1.13 -15.09 -5.14
N GLY A 140 0.64 -14.64 -6.31
CA GLY A 140 1.22 -13.51 -7.03
C GLY A 140 1.05 -12.19 -6.28
N GLY A 141 -0.12 -11.94 -5.68
CA GLY A 141 -0.33 -10.77 -4.82
C GLY A 141 0.63 -10.77 -3.62
N ALA A 142 0.79 -11.91 -2.93
CA ALA A 142 1.75 -12.06 -1.85
C ALA A 142 3.20 -11.84 -2.32
N ALA A 143 3.58 -12.37 -3.48
CA ALA A 143 4.91 -12.18 -4.05
C ALA A 143 5.17 -10.72 -4.46
N LEU A 144 4.18 -10.03 -5.02
CA LEU A 144 4.26 -8.58 -5.29
C LEU A 144 4.46 -7.79 -4.00
N LEU A 145 3.73 -8.11 -2.93
CA LEU A 145 3.94 -7.48 -1.61
C LEU A 145 5.32 -7.82 -1.03
N GLY A 146 5.81 -9.04 -1.21
CA GLY A 146 7.17 -9.43 -0.82
C GLY A 146 8.27 -8.71 -1.57
N SER A 147 8.05 -8.31 -2.82
CA SER A 147 9.02 -7.47 -3.53
C SER A 147 9.25 -6.13 -2.82
N LEU A 148 8.23 -5.58 -2.13
CA LEU A 148 8.34 -4.31 -1.42
C LEU A 148 9.27 -4.40 -0.21
N SER A 149 9.38 -5.57 0.43
CA SER A 149 10.33 -5.75 1.54
C SER A 149 11.79 -5.75 1.09
N LEU A 150 12.07 -5.85 -0.21
CA LEU A 150 13.42 -5.71 -0.75
C LEU A 150 13.83 -4.24 -0.95
N THR A 151 12.96 -3.29 -0.61
CA THR A 151 13.16 -1.86 -0.89
C THR A 151 12.86 -0.99 0.33
N GLY A 152 13.15 0.31 0.24
CA GLY A 152 12.84 1.28 1.30
C GLY A 152 13.58 1.01 2.60
N HIS A 153 12.98 1.37 3.73
CA HIS A 153 13.60 1.20 5.06
C HIS A 153 13.85 -0.26 5.45
N ALA A 154 13.23 -1.23 4.77
CA ALA A 154 13.40 -2.66 5.05
C ALA A 154 14.83 -3.16 4.75
N VAL A 155 15.60 -2.44 3.93
CA VAL A 155 17.00 -2.75 3.63
C VAL A 155 18.00 -1.80 4.31
N MET A 156 17.54 -0.96 5.23
CA MET A 156 18.37 0.06 5.89
C MET A 156 19.37 -0.52 6.89
N HIS A 157 19.05 -1.70 7.44
CA HIS A 157 19.93 -2.43 8.36
C HIS A 157 20.76 -3.48 7.62
N ASP A 158 21.84 -3.95 8.25
CA ASP A 158 22.66 -5.06 7.77
C ASP A 158 22.40 -6.36 8.55
N GLY A 159 22.88 -7.49 7.99
CA GLY A 159 22.85 -8.79 8.65
C GLY A 159 21.45 -9.28 9.07
N TRP A 160 21.34 -9.83 10.27
CA TRP A 160 20.10 -10.41 10.79
C TRP A 160 18.99 -9.37 11.01
N MET A 161 19.36 -8.13 11.34
CA MET A 161 18.39 -7.05 11.59
C MET A 161 17.68 -6.66 10.30
N ARG A 162 18.38 -6.72 9.15
CA ARG A 162 17.77 -6.60 7.83
C ARG A 162 16.67 -7.63 7.63
N VAL A 163 16.99 -8.91 7.85
CA VAL A 163 16.05 -10.03 7.65
C VAL A 163 14.82 -9.85 8.53
N LEU A 164 15.01 -9.49 9.81
CA LEU A 164 13.91 -9.22 10.73
C LEU A 164 13.02 -8.09 10.22
N HIS A 165 13.61 -6.98 9.75
CA HIS A 165 12.84 -5.85 9.24
C HIS A 165 12.06 -6.20 7.96
N GLN A 166 12.65 -6.98 7.07
CA GLN A 166 11.97 -7.48 5.86
C GLN A 166 10.80 -8.41 6.19
N LEU A 167 11.00 -9.36 7.11
CA LEU A 167 9.94 -10.27 7.55
C LEU A 167 8.80 -9.53 8.24
N ASN A 168 9.13 -8.56 9.09
CA ASN A 168 8.13 -7.70 9.73
C ASN A 168 7.36 -6.88 8.69
N GLN A 169 8.06 -6.31 7.71
CA GLN A 169 7.43 -5.55 6.62
C GLN A 169 6.51 -6.42 5.76
N LEU A 170 6.93 -7.65 5.43
CA LEU A 170 6.11 -8.62 4.71
C LEU A 170 4.87 -9.00 5.52
N LEU A 171 5.02 -9.31 6.81
CA LEU A 171 3.90 -9.63 7.70
C LEU A 171 2.90 -8.47 7.78
N HIS A 172 3.40 -7.24 7.90
CA HIS A 172 2.57 -6.04 7.94
C HIS A 172 1.75 -5.88 6.65
N LEU A 173 2.40 -6.04 5.49
CA LEU A 173 1.75 -5.92 4.18
C LEU A 173 0.75 -7.04 3.92
N LEU A 174 1.10 -8.29 4.24
CA LEU A 174 0.17 -9.42 4.09
C LEU A 174 -1.05 -9.26 5.01
N SER A 175 -0.86 -8.79 6.24
CA SER A 175 -1.96 -8.57 7.18
C SER A 175 -2.83 -7.39 6.73
N GLY A 176 -2.24 -6.25 6.37
CA GLY A 176 -2.96 -5.09 5.85
C GLY A 176 -3.72 -5.41 4.56
N GLY A 177 -3.10 -6.18 3.66
CA GLY A 177 -3.72 -6.62 2.43
C GLY A 177 -4.86 -7.60 2.68
N ALA A 178 -4.70 -8.53 3.62
CA ALA A 178 -5.78 -9.42 4.04
C ALA A 178 -7.00 -8.65 4.57
N TRP A 179 -6.79 -7.56 5.31
CA TRP A 179 -7.88 -6.67 5.75
C TRP A 179 -8.52 -5.95 4.56
N LEU A 180 -7.74 -5.15 3.81
CA LEU A 180 -8.23 -4.31 2.71
C LEU A 180 -8.91 -5.14 1.62
N GLY A 181 -8.25 -6.18 1.13
CA GLY A 181 -8.76 -7.00 0.03
C GLY A 181 -10.00 -7.81 0.42
N ALA A 182 -10.11 -8.26 1.67
CA ALA A 182 -11.30 -8.96 2.13
C ALA A 182 -12.52 -8.05 2.22
N LEU A 183 -12.37 -6.76 2.57
CA LEU A 183 -13.48 -5.79 2.60
C LEU A 183 -14.17 -5.67 1.24
N VAL A 184 -13.41 -5.69 0.14
CA VAL A 184 -13.98 -5.66 -1.22
C VAL A 184 -14.86 -6.89 -1.48
N VAL A 185 -14.43 -8.07 -1.03
CA VAL A 185 -15.22 -9.30 -1.15
C VAL A 185 -16.45 -9.24 -0.23
N VAL A 186 -16.32 -8.70 0.98
CA VAL A 186 -17.44 -8.53 1.92
C VAL A 186 -18.57 -7.73 1.29
N LEU A 187 -18.27 -6.65 0.55
CA LEU A 187 -19.27 -5.89 -0.20
C LEU A 187 -20.07 -6.76 -1.20
N THR A 188 -19.45 -7.79 -1.79
CA THR A 188 -20.13 -8.72 -2.70
C THR A 188 -20.98 -9.77 -1.99
N LEU A 189 -20.71 -10.00 -0.69
CA LEU A 189 -21.45 -10.94 0.15
C LEU A 189 -22.69 -10.30 0.78
N LEU A 190 -22.69 -8.98 1.01
CA LEU A 190 -23.83 -8.30 1.65
C LEU A 190 -25.16 -8.50 0.90
N PRO A 191 -25.25 -8.35 -0.43
CA PRO A 191 -26.50 -8.57 -1.15
C PRO A 191 -27.00 -10.02 -1.06
N ARG A 192 -26.09 -10.99 -0.86
CA ARG A 192 -26.39 -12.42 -0.78
C ARG A 192 -27.06 -12.81 0.53
N LEU A 193 -26.94 -11.99 1.58
CA LEU A 193 -27.72 -12.15 2.82
C LEU A 193 -29.24 -11.98 2.61
N LYS A 194 -29.66 -11.43 1.47
CA LYS A 194 -31.09 -11.30 1.13
C LYS A 194 -31.62 -12.49 0.31
N ARG A 195 -30.76 -13.42 -0.10
CA ARG A 195 -31.13 -14.58 -0.92
C ARG A 195 -31.21 -15.81 -0.02
N ALA A 196 -32.38 -16.44 0.07
CA ALA A 196 -32.61 -17.58 0.97
C ALA A 196 -31.59 -18.71 0.77
N GLU A 197 -31.30 -19.06 -0.49
CA GLU A 197 -30.37 -20.12 -0.86
C GLU A 197 -28.91 -19.82 -0.51
N GLU A 198 -28.50 -18.55 -0.52
CA GLU A 198 -27.12 -18.13 -0.28
C GLU A 198 -26.89 -17.63 1.16
N PHE A 199 -27.95 -17.38 1.92
CA PHE A 199 -27.91 -16.73 3.24
C PHE A 199 -26.95 -17.42 4.20
N ALA A 200 -27.07 -18.74 4.36
CA ALA A 200 -26.27 -19.51 5.30
C ALA A 200 -24.77 -19.43 4.97
N ALA A 201 -24.41 -19.58 3.70
CA ALA A 201 -23.03 -19.52 3.23
C ALA A 201 -22.45 -18.09 3.33
N ALA A 202 -23.24 -17.06 2.99
CA ALA A 202 -22.82 -15.67 3.07
C ALA A 202 -22.62 -15.24 4.52
N ARG A 203 -23.55 -15.62 5.42
CA ARG A 203 -23.43 -15.39 6.86
C ARG A 203 -22.21 -16.09 7.43
N LEU A 204 -21.97 -17.35 7.08
CA LEU A 204 -20.79 -18.09 7.54
C LEU A 204 -19.48 -17.43 7.10
N ALA A 205 -19.40 -16.95 5.86
CA ALA A 205 -18.25 -16.21 5.36
C ALA A 205 -17.99 -14.94 6.18
N LEU A 206 -19.03 -14.13 6.43
CA LEU A 206 -18.92 -12.90 7.22
C LEU A 206 -18.52 -13.16 8.68
N VAL A 207 -19.04 -14.24 9.30
CA VAL A 207 -18.62 -14.65 10.64
C VAL A 207 -17.14 -15.03 10.66
N ARG A 208 -16.66 -15.80 9.67
CA ARG A 208 -15.24 -16.17 9.54
C ARG A 208 -14.34 -14.95 9.29
N PHE A 209 -14.76 -14.04 8.41
CA PHE A 209 -14.08 -12.76 8.20
C PHE A 209 -13.94 -12.01 9.50
N SER A 210 -15.03 -11.90 10.25
CA SER A 210 -15.02 -11.23 11.54
C SER A 210 -14.01 -11.91 12.47
N SER A 211 -14.12 -13.22 12.72
CA SER A 211 -13.26 -13.93 13.67
C SER A 211 -11.77 -13.85 13.33
N VAL A 212 -11.40 -14.06 12.07
CA VAL A 212 -10.01 -13.93 11.61
C VAL A 212 -9.57 -12.46 11.58
N GLY A 213 -10.50 -11.53 11.37
CA GLY A 213 -10.25 -10.09 11.35
C GLY A 213 -9.56 -9.58 12.61
N HIS A 214 -9.88 -10.10 13.80
CA HIS A 214 -9.17 -9.72 15.03
C HIS A 214 -7.69 -10.06 15.01
N VAL A 215 -7.36 -11.26 14.52
CA VAL A 215 -5.98 -11.71 14.38
C VAL A 215 -5.25 -10.83 13.38
N VAL A 216 -5.88 -10.54 12.24
CA VAL A 216 -5.32 -9.67 11.19
C VAL A 216 -5.09 -8.25 11.72
N VAL A 217 -6.07 -7.65 12.40
CA VAL A 217 -5.94 -6.30 13.00
C VAL A 217 -4.79 -6.29 14.02
N LEU A 218 -4.73 -7.29 14.90
CA LEU A 218 -3.66 -7.41 15.89
C LEU A 218 -2.29 -7.53 15.21
N MET A 219 -2.16 -8.35 14.17
CA MET A 219 -0.92 -8.49 13.40
C MET A 219 -0.50 -7.18 12.74
N VAL A 220 -1.43 -6.41 12.15
CA VAL A 220 -1.15 -5.08 11.58
C VAL A 220 -0.63 -4.12 12.65
N LEU A 221 -1.26 -4.08 13.82
CA LEU A 221 -0.86 -3.20 14.91
C LEU A 221 0.52 -3.57 15.47
N LEU A 222 0.74 -4.84 15.80
CA LEU A 222 2.01 -5.31 16.35
C LEU A 222 3.17 -5.12 15.37
N SER A 223 2.97 -5.51 14.10
CA SER A 223 4.00 -5.31 13.07
C SER A 223 4.25 -3.83 12.75
N GLY A 224 3.21 -2.98 12.84
CA GLY A 224 3.35 -1.53 12.69
C GLY A 224 4.14 -0.88 13.82
N VAL A 225 3.89 -1.29 15.07
CA VAL A 225 4.67 -0.89 16.23
C VAL A 225 6.12 -1.35 16.09
N ALA A 226 6.35 -2.61 15.70
CA ALA A 226 7.68 -3.14 15.45
C ALA A 226 8.41 -2.35 14.34
N SER A 227 7.74 -2.03 13.23
CA SER A 227 8.32 -1.16 12.18
C SER A 227 8.72 0.21 12.72
N ASN A 228 7.88 0.82 13.55
CA ASN A 228 8.20 2.13 14.15
C ASN A 228 9.47 2.07 15.01
N PHE A 229 9.61 1.04 15.84
CA PHE A 229 10.83 0.82 16.64
C PHE A 229 12.06 0.51 15.79
N LEU A 230 11.91 -0.34 14.77
CA LEU A 230 13.01 -0.71 13.88
C LEU A 230 13.52 0.46 13.03
N ILE A 231 12.66 1.46 12.75
CA ILE A 231 13.04 2.64 11.98
C ILE A 231 13.56 3.77 12.88
N LEU A 232 12.85 4.11 13.97
CA LEU A 232 13.19 5.28 14.79
C LEU A 232 14.19 4.99 15.90
N GLY A 233 14.32 3.74 16.37
CA GLY A 233 15.30 3.32 17.37
C GLY A 233 15.10 3.85 18.81
N ALA A 234 14.50 5.03 19.01
CA ALA A 234 14.28 5.64 20.31
C ALA A 234 13.08 6.58 20.37
N TRP A 235 12.63 6.84 21.60
CA TRP A 235 11.68 7.88 21.99
C TRP A 235 12.46 9.02 22.67
N PRO A 236 12.12 10.32 22.50
CA PRO A 236 10.87 10.89 22.01
C PRO A 236 10.81 11.20 20.51
N LEU A 237 9.57 11.30 20.01
CA LEU A 237 9.29 11.71 18.63
C LEU A 237 9.63 13.19 18.39
N ALA A 238 10.39 13.47 17.34
CA ALA A 238 10.66 14.80 16.84
C ALA A 238 9.54 15.25 15.88
N LEU A 239 8.52 15.92 16.41
CA LEU A 239 7.37 16.43 15.63
C LEU A 239 7.75 17.52 14.60
N SER A 240 8.97 18.06 14.70
CA SER A 240 9.55 18.93 13.68
C SER A 240 9.74 18.20 12.34
N GLN A 241 10.01 16.90 12.37
CA GLN A 241 10.34 16.13 11.17
C GLN A 241 9.10 15.71 10.36
N PRO A 242 9.01 16.04 9.05
CA PRO A 242 7.87 15.68 8.20
C PRO A 242 7.59 14.17 8.19
N TYR A 243 8.64 13.35 8.15
CA TYR A 243 8.55 11.89 8.21
C TYR A 243 7.78 11.41 9.44
N GLN A 244 8.14 11.89 10.63
CA GLN A 244 7.53 11.46 11.89
C GLN A 244 6.08 11.94 12.02
N ARG A 245 5.74 13.13 11.50
CA ARG A 245 4.35 13.62 11.46
C ARG A 245 3.45 12.75 10.60
N LEU A 246 3.90 12.39 9.40
CA LEU A 246 3.14 11.52 8.49
C LEU A 246 3.00 10.11 9.07
N LEU A 247 4.04 9.60 9.71
CA LEU A 247 4.02 8.30 10.39
C LEU A 247 3.00 8.27 11.54
N LEU A 248 2.96 9.33 12.36
CA LEU A 248 1.96 9.50 13.42
C LEU A 248 0.54 9.60 12.86
N CYS A 249 0.34 10.38 11.79
CA CYS A 249 -0.95 10.49 11.11
C CYS A 249 -1.43 9.12 10.60
N LYS A 250 -0.54 8.35 9.95
CA LYS A 250 -0.81 6.98 9.51
C LYS A 250 -1.18 6.08 10.70
N ALA A 251 -0.44 6.14 11.80
CA ALA A 251 -0.70 5.34 12.99
C ALA A 251 -2.07 5.68 13.61
N ALA A 252 -2.39 6.97 13.74
CA ALA A 252 -3.68 7.44 14.25
C ALA A 252 -4.85 6.98 13.37
N LEU A 253 -4.70 7.03 12.05
CA LEU A 253 -5.71 6.53 11.11
C LEU A 253 -5.91 5.02 11.24
N VAL A 254 -4.84 4.23 11.39
CA VAL A 254 -4.94 2.78 11.60
C VAL A 254 -5.65 2.46 12.93
N LEU A 255 -5.36 3.20 14.00
CA LEU A 255 -6.07 3.05 15.27
C LEU A 255 -7.55 3.42 15.15
N LEU A 256 -7.87 4.49 14.43
CA LEU A 256 -9.25 4.89 14.14
C LEU A 256 -9.98 3.81 13.34
N MET A 257 -9.34 3.25 12.31
CA MET A 257 -9.89 2.13 11.53
C MET A 257 -10.16 0.91 12.40
N ALA A 258 -9.23 0.56 13.30
CA ALA A 258 -9.40 -0.55 14.23
C ALA A 258 -10.56 -0.30 15.19
N ALA A 259 -10.68 0.91 15.74
CA ALA A 259 -11.79 1.30 16.60
C ALA A 259 -13.14 1.23 15.86
N ILE A 260 -13.19 1.72 14.62
CA ILE A 260 -14.38 1.61 13.75
C ILE A 260 -14.73 0.15 13.50
N ALA A 261 -13.77 -0.71 13.12
CA ALA A 261 -14.01 -2.12 12.86
C ALA A 261 -14.53 -2.87 14.10
N VAL A 262 -13.98 -2.58 15.28
CA VAL A 262 -14.42 -3.12 16.57
C VAL A 262 -15.83 -2.64 16.91
N ALA A 263 -16.12 -1.34 16.78
CA ALA A 263 -17.44 -0.78 17.01
C ALA A 263 -18.48 -1.35 16.02
N ASN A 264 -18.10 -1.49 14.76
CA ASN A 264 -18.91 -2.11 13.71
C ASN A 264 -19.29 -3.53 14.13
N ARG A 265 -18.32 -4.31 14.62
CA ARG A 265 -18.55 -5.70 15.05
C ARG A 265 -19.43 -5.81 16.30
N TYR A 266 -19.14 -5.07 17.36
CA TYR A 266 -19.75 -5.31 18.67
C TYR A 266 -20.99 -4.46 18.94
N ILE A 267 -21.17 -3.36 18.21
CA ILE A 267 -22.25 -2.40 18.43
C ILE A 267 -23.20 -2.38 17.24
N VAL A 268 -22.68 -2.14 16.04
CA VAL A 268 -23.47 -1.89 14.82
C VAL A 268 -24.10 -3.19 14.32
N VAL A 269 -23.30 -4.23 14.07
CA VAL A 269 -23.77 -5.50 13.49
C VAL A 269 -24.84 -6.21 14.34
N PRO A 270 -24.72 -6.32 15.68
CA PRO A 270 -25.74 -6.97 16.50
C PRO A 270 -27.06 -6.18 16.53
N ARG A 271 -26.99 -4.85 16.48
CA ARG A 271 -28.17 -3.97 16.60
C ARG A 271 -28.90 -3.74 15.28
N LEU A 272 -28.19 -3.81 14.15
CA LEU A 272 -28.69 -3.29 12.87
C LEU A 272 -28.93 -4.36 11.79
N ARG A 273 -29.12 -5.65 12.16
CA ARG A 273 -29.52 -6.77 11.28
C ARG A 273 -29.49 -6.45 9.77
N ALA A 274 -28.33 -6.59 9.13
CA ALA A 274 -28.12 -6.38 7.69
C ALA A 274 -28.67 -5.07 7.08
N SER A 275 -28.55 -3.95 7.80
CA SER A 275 -28.97 -2.62 7.33
C SER A 275 -28.00 -2.01 6.30
N PRO A 276 -28.45 -0.97 5.55
CA PRO A 276 -27.59 -0.19 4.66
C PRO A 276 -26.36 0.40 5.35
N LEU A 277 -26.45 0.67 6.66
CA LEU A 277 -25.37 1.24 7.47
C LEU A 277 -24.13 0.34 7.48
N PHE A 278 -24.30 -0.98 7.43
CA PHE A 278 -23.16 -1.89 7.38
C PHE A 278 -22.36 -1.76 6.08
N ARG A 279 -23.04 -1.53 4.95
CA ARG A 279 -22.37 -1.28 3.68
C ARG A 279 -21.59 0.03 3.72
N TRP A 280 -22.16 1.08 4.28
CA TRP A 280 -21.50 2.38 4.43
C TRP A 280 -20.26 2.29 5.32
N ALA A 281 -20.35 1.54 6.43
CA ALA A 281 -19.23 1.26 7.31
C ALA A 281 -18.07 0.56 6.58
N VAL A 282 -18.35 -0.48 5.80
CA VAL A 282 -17.33 -1.17 4.99
C VAL A 282 -16.72 -0.25 3.93
N CYS A 283 -17.53 0.60 3.28
CA CYS A 283 -17.03 1.60 2.33
C CYS A 283 -16.13 2.63 3.02
N ALA A 284 -16.49 3.10 4.22
CA ALA A 284 -15.66 4.03 5.00
C ALA A 284 -14.32 3.40 5.38
N GLU A 285 -14.31 2.13 5.82
CA GLU A 285 -13.07 1.39 6.09
C GLU A 285 -12.18 1.25 4.84
N LEU A 286 -12.78 1.03 3.66
CA LEU A 286 -12.04 0.98 2.40
C LEU A 286 -11.41 2.33 2.02
N VAL A 287 -12.14 3.44 2.21
CA VAL A 287 -11.62 4.79 1.95
C VAL A 287 -10.46 5.11 2.91
N LEU A 288 -10.64 4.84 4.21
CA LEU A 288 -9.58 5.03 5.20
C LEU A 288 -8.35 4.15 4.90
N SER A 289 -8.57 2.90 4.48
CA SER A 289 -7.48 2.01 4.04
C SER A 289 -6.73 2.61 2.85
N GLY A 290 -7.43 3.17 1.87
CA GLY A 290 -6.82 3.87 0.73
C GLY A 290 -5.95 5.05 1.16
N ILE A 291 -6.44 5.87 2.10
CA ILE A 291 -5.66 7.00 2.65
C ILE A 291 -4.40 6.48 3.38
N VAL A 292 -4.52 5.43 4.18
CA VAL A 292 -3.37 4.82 4.88
C VAL A 292 -2.33 4.28 3.89
N VAL A 293 -2.75 3.66 2.79
CA VAL A 293 -1.84 3.19 1.73
C VAL A 293 -1.18 4.35 1.00
N LEU A 294 -1.91 5.42 0.70
CA LEU A 294 -1.34 6.64 0.11
C LEU A 294 -0.27 7.26 1.02
N LEU A 295 -0.55 7.36 2.32
CA LEU A 295 0.42 7.84 3.31
C LEU A 295 1.63 6.90 3.38
N ALA A 296 1.43 5.58 3.32
CA ALA A 296 2.53 4.62 3.31
C ALA A 296 3.43 4.79 2.07
N ALA A 297 2.84 4.99 0.89
CA ALA A 297 3.57 5.23 -0.34
C ALA A 297 4.37 6.55 -0.28
N ALA A 298 3.79 7.61 0.30
CA ALA A 298 4.45 8.90 0.51
C ALA A 298 5.61 8.81 1.52
N ILE A 299 5.37 8.17 2.68
CA ILE A 299 6.40 7.97 3.71
C ILE A 299 7.58 7.20 3.13
N GLY A 300 7.34 6.17 2.30
CA GLY A 300 8.39 5.39 1.67
C GLY A 300 9.24 6.13 0.64
N MET A 301 8.91 7.38 0.30
CA MET A 301 9.73 8.28 -0.53
C MET A 301 10.60 9.23 0.31
N LEU A 302 10.31 9.36 1.60
CA LEU A 302 11.04 10.23 2.50
C LEU A 302 12.18 9.45 3.16
N ALA A 303 13.33 10.09 3.33
CA ALA A 303 14.38 9.56 4.16
C ALA A 303 13.98 9.70 5.66
N PRO A 304 14.30 8.71 6.51
CA PRO A 304 14.01 8.79 7.94
C PRO A 304 15.13 9.59 8.61
N ASP A 305 15.28 10.86 8.24
CA ASP A 305 16.38 11.69 8.73
C ASP A 305 16.03 12.32 10.10
N ALA A 306 17.05 12.43 10.95
CA ALA A 306 17.00 12.98 12.30
C ALA A 306 16.95 14.52 12.33
#